data_AF-A0A3E4MUB4-F1
#
_entry.id   AF-A0A3E4MUB4-F1
#
_cell.length_a   1.000
_cell.length_b   1.000
_cell.length_c   1.000
_cell.angle_alpha   90.00
_cell.angle_beta   90.00
_cell.angle_gamma   90.00
#
_symmetry.space_group_name_H-M   'P 1'
#
loop_
_entity.id
_entity.type
_entity.pdbx_description
1 polymer ?
#
loop_
_entity_poly.entity_id
_entity_poly.type
_entity_poly.pdbx_seq_one_letter_code
_entity_poly.pdbx_strand_id
1 'polypeptide(L)'
;MLACMFFFVGCGSYQVEGEDEPTDTSGPYGIDVTLSNAQLFTPLYPLHLYFFDTQGTVTWNEEVLTQSEWPVLSMPEGEYVFSVLSGLSSGDYLPPMSLNSKQFLTFSEGNHAKTPLAIGKNVIKLQKDIKVSVSLSYAVAALYLSFGGLPAEAVSVEARISPVSSGITLEGTLSNDGTFASVPCEKIKGVWKAGPIYVFPSEGLQTHLSLNVQTASEETVYGCFFNYPLEAGKPYRFVSTGDGEISLEGNNQIAGWTPEVSEEFPFENMTEEGEWEEPDAPDGGEGTEGNEDEDDGQDTEEDTDVIVSEVLPESETIWGPFFVWKVESLSGNEVMATLVSPRQWLLKKAEAISVCEAYEEDGISGWRTFTTEEAKEFRDQYDDTIVALSDMLSKNGLDRFNKYDCRYLCNDFNSTFCFYNTQIVKSGETVDYALRLVKKVRVEKAK
;
A
#
# COMPACT_ATOMS: atom_id res chain seq x y z
N MET A 1 -73.64 54.84 -50.82
CA MET A 1 -72.41 54.10 -50.48
C MET A 1 -71.24 55.00 -50.90
N LEU A 2 -70.61 55.79 -50.02
CA LEU A 2 -69.59 55.43 -48.99
C LEU A 2 -68.41 54.66 -49.59
N ALA A 3 -67.13 54.95 -49.34
CA ALA A 3 -66.42 56.03 -48.64
C ALA A 3 -64.91 55.94 -48.98
N CYS A 4 -64.19 57.00 -48.61
CA CYS A 4 -62.81 57.37 -48.91
C CYS A 4 -61.67 56.59 -48.17
N MET A 5 -60.46 56.74 -48.76
CA MET A 5 -59.11 56.97 -48.17
C MET A 5 -58.55 56.09 -47.02
N PHE A 6 -57.27 55.69 -47.11
CA PHE A 6 -56.12 56.32 -46.41
C PHE A 6 -54.78 55.64 -46.79
N PHE A 7 -53.71 56.45 -46.91
CA PHE A 7 -52.29 56.07 -47.00
C PHE A 7 -51.74 55.67 -45.62
N PHE A 8 -50.71 54.81 -45.56
CA PHE A 8 -49.56 54.99 -44.63
C PHE A 8 -48.30 54.29 -45.14
N VAL A 9 -47.19 55.02 -45.10
CA VAL A 9 -45.79 54.58 -45.16
C VAL A 9 -45.39 54.13 -43.74
N GLY A 10 -44.61 53.05 -43.62
CA GLY A 10 -44.03 52.62 -42.34
C GLY A 10 -42.59 52.15 -42.52
N CYS A 11 -41.65 52.89 -41.93
CA CYS A 11 -40.23 52.53 -41.81
C CYS A 11 -40.05 51.22 -41.05
N GLY A 12 -39.42 50.23 -41.67
CA GLY A 12 -38.77 49.12 -40.97
C GLY A 12 -37.31 49.47 -40.76
N SER A 13 -36.90 49.60 -39.50
CA SER A 13 -35.52 49.86 -39.06
C SER A 13 -34.54 48.81 -39.58
N TYR A 14 -33.42 49.28 -40.16
CA TYR A 14 -32.20 48.50 -40.34
C TYR A 14 -31.74 48.06 -38.93
N GLN A 15 -31.89 46.78 -38.61
CA GLN A 15 -31.12 46.19 -37.52
C GLN A 15 -29.79 45.77 -38.14
N VAL A 16 -28.73 46.41 -37.67
CA VAL A 16 -27.34 46.06 -37.96
C VAL A 16 -27.19 44.56 -37.74
N GLU A 17 -26.71 43.84 -38.75
CA GLU A 17 -26.12 42.51 -38.57
C GLU A 17 -25.05 42.69 -37.50
N GLY A 18 -25.38 42.34 -36.25
CA GLY A 18 -24.36 42.07 -35.26
C GLY A 18 -23.54 40.96 -35.87
N GLU A 19 -22.27 41.24 -36.12
CA GLU A 19 -21.27 40.21 -36.25
C GLU A 19 -21.51 39.28 -35.06
N ASP A 20 -22.00 38.07 -35.34
CA ASP A 20 -21.90 36.96 -34.40
C ASP A 20 -20.40 36.78 -34.19
N GLU A 21 -19.84 37.50 -33.21
CA GLU A 21 -18.64 37.02 -32.55
C GLU A 21 -18.96 35.57 -32.17
N PRO A 22 -18.12 34.60 -32.57
CA PRO A 22 -18.30 33.24 -32.10
C PRO A 22 -18.23 33.35 -30.59
N THR A 23 -19.40 33.20 -29.95
CA THR A 23 -19.43 32.93 -28.53
C THR A 23 -18.70 31.60 -28.41
N ASP A 24 -17.45 31.66 -27.96
CA ASP A 24 -16.71 30.51 -27.43
C ASP A 24 -17.58 29.96 -26.30
N THR A 25 -18.52 29.12 -26.70
CA THR A 25 -19.30 28.30 -25.80
C THR A 25 -18.31 27.23 -25.40
N SER A 26 -17.61 27.46 -24.30
CA SER A 26 -16.85 26.43 -23.59
C SER A 26 -17.84 25.38 -23.10
N GLY A 27 -18.29 24.55 -24.03
CA GLY A 27 -19.24 23.48 -23.78
C GLY A 27 -18.55 22.33 -23.07
N PRO A 28 -19.32 21.42 -22.45
CA PRO A 28 -18.77 20.13 -22.14
C PRO A 28 -18.45 19.41 -23.47
N TYR A 29 -17.22 18.96 -23.63
CA TYR A 29 -16.72 18.29 -24.82
C TYR A 29 -16.86 16.78 -24.68
N GLY A 30 -17.26 16.11 -25.77
CA GLY A 30 -17.41 14.66 -25.82
C GLY A 30 -16.07 13.93 -25.79
N ILE A 31 -16.01 12.84 -25.02
CA ILE A 31 -14.84 11.96 -24.95
C ILE A 31 -15.26 10.55 -25.37
N ASP A 32 -14.74 10.09 -26.50
CA ASP A 32 -14.93 8.73 -27.01
C ASP A 32 -13.71 7.87 -26.62
N VAL A 33 -13.84 7.07 -25.56
CA VAL A 33 -12.75 6.23 -25.05
C VAL A 33 -12.82 4.83 -25.67
N THR A 34 -11.67 4.34 -26.11
CA THR A 34 -11.49 2.99 -26.64
C THR A 34 -10.37 2.28 -25.89
N LEU A 35 -10.58 1.00 -25.57
CA LEU A 35 -9.53 0.11 -25.07
C LEU A 35 -8.99 -0.75 -26.20
N SER A 36 -7.73 -0.54 -26.57
CA SER A 36 -7.10 -1.17 -27.75
C SER A 36 -6.97 -2.69 -27.60
N ASN A 37 -6.83 -3.19 -26.38
CA ASN A 37 -6.55 -4.58 -26.05
C ASN A 37 -7.52 -5.18 -25.01
N ALA A 38 -8.74 -4.63 -24.90
CA ALA A 38 -9.75 -5.05 -23.90
C ALA A 38 -10.02 -6.56 -23.87
N GLN A 39 -9.98 -7.21 -25.04
CA GLN A 39 -10.24 -8.65 -25.18
C GLN A 39 -9.24 -9.53 -24.41
N LEU A 40 -8.03 -9.03 -24.13
CA LEU A 40 -7.05 -9.74 -23.31
C LEU A 40 -7.45 -9.77 -21.83
N PHE A 41 -8.25 -8.81 -21.38
CA PHE A 41 -8.59 -8.58 -19.98
C PHE A 41 -10.05 -8.89 -19.66
N THR A 42 -10.81 -9.48 -20.59
CA THR A 42 -12.19 -9.93 -20.35
C THR A 42 -12.36 -10.79 -19.09
N PRO A 43 -11.42 -11.69 -18.73
CA PRO A 43 -11.50 -12.45 -17.48
C PRO A 43 -11.36 -11.62 -16.19
N LEU A 44 -10.90 -10.38 -16.27
CA LEU A 44 -10.62 -9.48 -15.13
C LEU A 44 -11.64 -8.34 -14.99
N TYR A 45 -12.76 -8.44 -15.70
CA TYR A 45 -13.87 -7.51 -15.51
C TYR A 45 -14.46 -7.65 -14.09
N PRO A 46 -15.06 -6.58 -13.55
CA PRO A 46 -15.35 -5.31 -14.22
C PRO A 46 -14.14 -4.39 -14.38
N LEU A 47 -14.27 -3.42 -15.27
CA LEU A 47 -13.33 -2.32 -15.43
C LEU A 47 -13.76 -1.15 -14.55
N HIS A 48 -12.80 -0.53 -13.87
CA HIS A 48 -13.00 0.67 -13.07
C HIS A 48 -12.35 1.84 -13.79
N LEU A 49 -13.15 2.80 -14.23
CA LEU A 49 -12.71 3.95 -15.01
C LEU A 49 -12.72 5.18 -14.10
N TYR A 50 -11.66 5.98 -14.15
CA TYR A 50 -11.52 7.19 -13.34
C TYR A 50 -10.98 8.34 -14.18
N PHE A 51 -11.58 9.53 -14.03
CA PHE A 51 -11.03 10.79 -14.49
C PHE A 51 -10.65 11.65 -13.27
N PHE A 52 -9.39 12.04 -13.21
CA PHE A 52 -8.87 12.91 -12.17
C PHE A 52 -8.53 14.29 -12.73
N ASP A 53 -8.71 15.33 -11.92
CA ASP A 53 -8.18 16.66 -12.24
C ASP A 53 -6.67 16.75 -11.98
N THR A 54 -6.09 17.93 -12.23
CA THR A 54 -4.65 18.20 -12.00
C THR A 54 -4.20 18.06 -10.54
N GLN A 55 -5.13 18.11 -9.57
CA GLN A 55 -4.84 17.89 -8.15
C GLN A 55 -4.95 16.41 -7.76
N GLY A 56 -5.47 15.57 -8.66
CA GLY A 56 -5.71 14.16 -8.43
C GLY A 56 -7.09 13.85 -7.87
N THR A 57 -7.98 14.84 -7.80
CA THR A 57 -9.34 14.67 -7.30
C THR A 57 -10.19 13.99 -8.36
N VAL A 58 -11.03 13.04 -7.94
CA VAL A 58 -11.96 12.36 -8.86
C VAL A 58 -13.00 13.34 -9.35
N THR A 59 -13.02 13.53 -10.68
CA THR A 59 -14.02 14.34 -11.37
C THR A 59 -15.15 13.50 -11.95
N TRP A 60 -14.86 12.23 -12.25
CA TRP A 60 -15.82 11.25 -12.72
C TRP A 60 -15.26 9.83 -12.51
N ASN A 61 -16.14 8.86 -12.20
CA ASN A 61 -15.80 7.45 -12.17
C ASN A 61 -16.98 6.57 -12.60
N GLU A 62 -16.69 5.37 -13.08
CA GLU A 62 -17.72 4.37 -13.42
C GLU A 62 -17.14 2.95 -13.41
N GLU A 63 -17.96 1.98 -12.98
CA GLU A 63 -17.68 0.56 -13.11
C GLU A 63 -18.38 0.01 -14.37
N VAL A 64 -17.63 -0.64 -15.25
CA VAL A 64 -18.11 -1.15 -16.54
C VAL A 64 -17.98 -2.68 -16.55
N LEU A 65 -19.12 -3.38 -16.62
CA LEU A 65 -19.17 -4.84 -16.57
C LEU A 65 -18.85 -5.50 -17.92
N THR A 66 -19.09 -4.78 -19.02
CA THR A 66 -18.79 -5.25 -20.39
C THR A 66 -18.43 -4.09 -21.30
N GLN A 67 -17.63 -4.33 -22.34
CA GLN A 67 -17.30 -3.28 -23.31
C GLN A 67 -18.52 -2.70 -24.04
N SER A 68 -19.63 -3.43 -24.14
CA SER A 68 -20.89 -2.94 -24.72
C SER A 68 -21.59 -1.87 -23.88
N GLU A 69 -21.24 -1.76 -22.60
CA GLU A 69 -21.80 -0.79 -21.66
C GLU A 69 -20.90 0.44 -21.51
N TRP A 70 -20.04 0.70 -22.50
CA TRP A 70 -19.11 1.82 -22.45
C TRP A 70 -19.85 3.16 -22.33
N PRO A 71 -19.46 4.03 -21.38
CA PRO A 71 -20.19 5.26 -21.16
C PRO A 71 -19.94 6.30 -22.24
N VAL A 72 -20.96 7.11 -22.53
CA VAL A 72 -20.84 8.31 -23.34
C VAL A 72 -20.50 9.46 -22.41
N LEU A 73 -19.25 9.92 -22.47
CA LEU A 73 -18.72 10.91 -21.54
C LEU A 73 -18.67 12.31 -22.17
N SER A 74 -19.03 13.32 -21.39
CA SER A 74 -18.91 14.74 -21.76
C SER A 74 -18.44 15.53 -20.54
N MET A 75 -17.32 16.25 -20.68
CA MET A 75 -16.65 16.93 -19.57
C MET A 75 -16.28 18.38 -19.93
N PRO A 76 -16.20 19.30 -18.95
CA PRO A 76 -15.75 20.67 -19.18
C PRO A 76 -14.34 20.76 -19.80
N GLU A 77 -14.02 21.91 -20.39
CA GLU A 77 -12.64 22.21 -20.78
C GLU A 77 -11.69 22.05 -19.59
N GLY A 78 -10.56 21.35 -19.79
CA GLY A 78 -9.62 21.11 -18.71
C GLY A 78 -8.52 20.11 -19.04
N GLU A 79 -7.67 19.87 -18.05
CA GLU A 79 -6.64 18.83 -18.09
C GLU A 79 -6.99 17.74 -17.09
N TYR A 80 -6.96 16.49 -17.56
CA TYR A 80 -7.40 15.32 -16.82
C TYR A 80 -6.42 14.16 -16.95
N VAL A 81 -6.35 13.33 -15.92
CA VAL A 81 -5.73 12.00 -15.98
C VAL A 81 -6.84 10.97 -16.05
N PHE A 82 -6.85 10.16 -17.11
CA PHE A 82 -7.76 9.05 -17.26
C PHE A 82 -7.07 7.74 -16.93
N SER A 83 -7.60 7.00 -15.97
CA SER A 83 -7.11 5.68 -15.57
C SER A 83 -8.19 4.62 -15.73
N VAL A 84 -7.78 3.44 -16.16
CA VAL A 84 -8.63 2.25 -16.24
C VAL A 84 -7.94 1.12 -15.49
N LEU A 85 -8.64 0.53 -14.54
CA LEU A 85 -8.16 -0.59 -13.72
C LEU A 85 -9.04 -1.81 -13.92
N SER A 86 -8.45 -3.00 -13.85
CA SER A 86 -9.13 -4.29 -14.00
C SER A 86 -8.55 -5.26 -12.97
N GLY A 87 -9.39 -6.07 -12.32
CA GLY A 87 -9.00 -6.99 -11.24
C GLY A 87 -9.26 -6.49 -9.81
N LEU A 88 -9.73 -5.24 -9.64
CA LEU A 88 -10.02 -4.65 -8.31
C LEU A 88 -11.13 -5.37 -7.54
N SER A 89 -12.11 -5.95 -8.24
CA SER A 89 -13.27 -6.59 -7.59
C SER A 89 -12.98 -7.94 -6.94
N SER A 90 -11.72 -8.38 -6.93
CA SER A 90 -11.28 -9.64 -6.29
C SER A 90 -11.32 -9.58 -4.75
N GLY A 91 -11.27 -8.38 -4.18
CA GLY A 91 -11.07 -8.18 -2.74
C GLY A 91 -9.61 -8.30 -2.29
N ASP A 92 -8.69 -8.63 -3.21
CA ASP A 92 -7.25 -8.72 -2.93
C ASP A 92 -6.60 -7.33 -2.80
N TYR A 93 -7.31 -6.28 -3.22
CA TYR A 93 -6.82 -4.90 -3.27
C TYR A 93 -7.72 -3.98 -2.44
N LEU A 94 -7.12 -3.17 -1.58
CA LEU A 94 -7.81 -2.22 -0.73
C LEU A 94 -7.70 -0.81 -1.33
N PRO A 95 -8.83 -0.13 -1.60
CA PRO A 95 -8.82 1.25 -2.04
C PRO A 95 -8.30 2.17 -0.92
N PRO A 96 -7.70 3.32 -1.28
CA PRO A 96 -7.32 4.32 -0.29
C PRO A 96 -8.55 4.91 0.42
N MET A 97 -8.38 5.40 1.66
CA MET A 97 -9.47 5.98 2.46
C MET A 97 -10.13 7.18 1.80
N SER A 98 -9.36 7.98 1.06
CA SER A 98 -9.88 9.03 0.20
C SER A 98 -9.56 8.70 -1.25
N LEU A 99 -10.54 8.73 -2.13
CA LEU A 99 -10.30 8.40 -3.52
C LEU A 99 -9.57 9.57 -4.22
N ASN A 100 -8.24 9.50 -4.25
CA ASN A 100 -7.36 10.42 -4.97
C ASN A 100 -6.34 9.64 -5.81
N SER A 101 -6.06 10.14 -7.00
CA SER A 101 -5.14 9.52 -7.97
C SER A 101 -3.74 9.20 -7.44
N LYS A 102 -3.26 9.96 -6.44
CA LYS A 102 -1.91 9.88 -5.86
C LYS A 102 -1.85 8.98 -4.64
N GLN A 103 -2.99 8.58 -4.08
CA GLN A 103 -3.02 7.67 -2.95
C GLN A 103 -2.86 6.22 -3.42
N PHE A 104 -2.31 5.39 -2.55
CA PHE A 104 -1.98 4.00 -2.86
C PHE A 104 -3.19 3.08 -2.67
N LEU A 105 -3.43 2.27 -3.70
CA LEU A 105 -4.10 0.99 -3.60
C LEU A 105 -3.09 -0.02 -3.04
N THR A 106 -3.44 -0.66 -1.92
CA THR A 106 -2.57 -1.66 -1.27
C THR A 106 -3.17 -3.05 -1.38
N PHE A 107 -2.40 -4.07 -0.99
CA PHE A 107 -2.92 -5.43 -0.88
C PHE A 107 -3.72 -5.61 0.41
N SER A 108 -4.71 -6.50 0.38
CA SER A 108 -5.49 -6.84 1.57
C SER A 108 -4.67 -7.55 2.65
N GLU A 109 -3.68 -8.35 2.24
CA GLU A 109 -2.85 -9.14 3.15
C GLU A 109 -1.50 -9.49 2.49
N GLY A 110 -0.43 -9.50 3.29
CA GLY A 110 0.86 -10.11 2.92
C GLY A 110 1.53 -9.57 1.65
N ASN A 111 1.21 -8.34 1.23
CA ASN A 111 1.72 -7.69 0.01
C ASN A 111 1.63 -8.55 -1.27
N HIS A 112 0.56 -9.35 -1.40
CA HIS A 112 0.29 -10.11 -2.61
C HIS A 112 -1.21 -10.25 -2.88
N ALA A 113 -1.56 -10.62 -4.11
CA ALA A 113 -2.92 -10.89 -4.56
C ALA A 113 -3.03 -12.27 -5.22
N LYS A 114 -4.25 -12.80 -5.33
CA LYS A 114 -4.59 -14.02 -6.08
C LYS A 114 -5.17 -13.71 -7.46
N THR A 115 -5.56 -12.46 -7.69
CA THR A 115 -6.03 -11.93 -8.97
C THR A 115 -5.08 -10.86 -9.45
N PRO A 116 -4.66 -10.85 -10.73
CA PRO A 116 -3.75 -9.83 -11.22
C PRO A 116 -4.46 -8.49 -11.40
N LEU A 117 -3.77 -7.40 -11.07
CA LEU A 117 -4.17 -6.05 -11.44
C LEU A 117 -3.64 -5.69 -12.83
N ALA A 118 -4.50 -5.14 -13.67
CA ALA A 118 -4.11 -4.46 -14.90
C ALA A 118 -4.51 -2.99 -14.86
N ILE A 119 -3.66 -2.12 -15.37
CA ILE A 119 -3.86 -0.68 -15.40
C ILE A 119 -3.55 -0.11 -16.78
N GLY A 120 -4.28 0.93 -17.16
CA GLY A 120 -3.99 1.77 -18.31
C GLY A 120 -4.22 3.23 -17.94
N LYS A 121 -3.37 4.11 -18.48
CA LYS A 121 -3.40 5.55 -18.18
C LYS A 121 -3.33 6.37 -19.46
N ASN A 122 -3.98 7.52 -19.46
CA ASN A 122 -3.82 8.57 -20.46
C ASN A 122 -3.89 9.95 -19.81
N VAL A 123 -3.19 10.93 -20.38
CA VAL A 123 -3.31 12.34 -19.97
C VAL A 123 -4.05 13.08 -21.07
N ILE A 124 -5.17 13.69 -20.71
CA ILE A 124 -6.13 14.29 -21.62
C ILE A 124 -6.13 15.81 -21.42
N LYS A 125 -5.92 16.54 -22.50
CA LYS A 125 -6.18 17.98 -22.56
C LYS A 125 -7.41 18.21 -23.41
N LEU A 126 -8.53 18.52 -22.75
CA LEU A 126 -9.83 18.63 -23.37
C LEU A 126 -10.13 20.09 -23.74
N GLN A 127 -10.17 20.37 -25.04
CA GLN A 127 -10.49 21.71 -25.61
C GLN A 127 -11.52 21.64 -26.75
N LYS A 128 -11.92 20.43 -27.11
CA LYS A 128 -12.87 20.04 -28.16
C LYS A 128 -13.21 18.57 -27.97
N ASP A 129 -14.17 18.05 -28.71
CA ASP A 129 -14.44 16.61 -28.73
C ASP A 129 -13.19 15.81 -29.13
N ILE A 130 -12.90 14.74 -28.40
CA ILE A 130 -11.72 13.90 -28.64
C ILE A 130 -12.06 12.41 -28.65
N LYS A 131 -11.15 11.64 -29.25
CA LYS A 131 -11.09 10.19 -29.09
C LYS A 131 -9.84 9.82 -28.30
N VAL A 132 -10.00 8.98 -27.29
CA VAL A 132 -8.91 8.52 -26.42
C VAL A 132 -8.76 7.01 -26.62
N SER A 133 -7.54 6.56 -26.89
CA SER A 133 -7.21 5.13 -26.93
C SER A 133 -6.30 4.81 -25.75
N VAL A 134 -6.71 3.83 -24.93
CA VAL A 134 -5.94 3.32 -23.81
C VAL A 134 -5.62 1.85 -24.03
N SER A 135 -4.45 1.42 -23.58
CA SER A 135 -4.07 0.01 -23.55
C SER A 135 -3.85 -0.37 -22.10
N LEU A 136 -4.36 -1.54 -21.70
CA LEU A 136 -4.11 -2.09 -20.37
C LEU A 136 -2.82 -2.93 -20.39
N SER A 137 -2.09 -2.88 -19.29
CA SER A 137 -0.96 -3.77 -19.00
C SER A 137 -1.03 -4.24 -17.56
N TYR A 138 -0.54 -5.45 -17.30
CA TYR A 138 -0.43 -5.96 -15.94
C TYR A 138 0.51 -5.09 -15.12
N ALA A 139 0.04 -4.65 -13.95
CA ALA A 139 0.80 -3.85 -12.99
C ALA A 139 1.65 -4.70 -12.03
N VAL A 140 1.45 -6.02 -12.06
CA VAL A 140 2.01 -7.00 -11.13
C VAL A 140 2.95 -7.96 -11.83
N ALA A 141 3.91 -8.51 -11.09
CA ALA A 141 4.62 -9.73 -11.46
C ALA A 141 3.85 -10.95 -10.96
N ALA A 142 3.85 -12.06 -11.71
CA ALA A 142 3.21 -13.31 -11.29
C ALA A 142 4.27 -14.28 -10.75
N LEU A 143 4.06 -14.85 -9.57
CA LEU A 143 5.00 -15.80 -8.96
C LEU A 143 4.36 -17.19 -8.83
N TYR A 144 5.12 -18.21 -9.24
CA TYR A 144 4.81 -19.62 -9.06
C TYR A 144 5.92 -20.26 -8.23
N LEU A 145 5.56 -20.72 -7.03
CA LEU A 145 6.51 -21.18 -6.04
C LEU A 145 6.35 -22.69 -5.83
N SER A 146 7.46 -23.43 -5.87
CA SER A 146 7.46 -24.88 -5.67
C SER A 146 8.74 -25.33 -4.98
N PHE A 147 8.63 -25.72 -3.72
CA PHE A 147 9.78 -26.05 -2.88
C PHE A 147 9.82 -27.52 -2.49
N GLY A 148 10.80 -28.24 -3.02
CA GLY A 148 11.24 -29.55 -2.55
C GLY A 148 12.55 -29.47 -1.77
N GLY A 149 12.99 -30.59 -1.20
CA GLY A 149 14.21 -30.67 -0.40
C GLY A 149 14.08 -30.17 1.04
N LEU A 150 12.93 -29.61 1.40
CA LEU A 150 12.63 -29.14 2.76
C LEU A 150 12.58 -30.30 3.79
N PRO A 151 12.86 -30.02 5.08
CA PRO A 151 12.77 -31.00 6.16
C PRO A 151 11.43 -31.76 6.15
N ALA A 152 11.48 -33.09 6.32
CA ALA A 152 10.30 -33.95 6.19
C ALA A 152 9.22 -33.63 7.24
N GLU A 153 9.68 -33.23 8.42
CA GLU A 153 8.96 -32.80 9.62
C GLU A 153 8.40 -31.38 9.54
N ALA A 154 8.64 -30.63 8.47
CA ALA A 154 8.07 -29.30 8.29
C ALA A 154 6.53 -29.35 8.37
N VAL A 155 5.98 -28.50 9.23
CA VAL A 155 4.53 -28.39 9.51
C VAL A 155 3.90 -27.15 8.86
N SER A 156 4.66 -26.07 8.66
CA SER A 156 4.26 -24.92 7.86
C SER A 156 5.47 -24.31 7.16
N VAL A 157 5.22 -23.71 5.99
CA VAL A 157 6.23 -23.01 5.21
C VAL A 157 5.63 -21.70 4.72
N GLU A 158 6.33 -20.61 4.95
CA GLU A 158 6.01 -19.27 4.42
C GLU A 158 7.15 -18.83 3.51
N ALA A 159 6.81 -18.41 2.29
CA ALA A 159 7.77 -17.83 1.36
C ALA A 159 7.72 -16.31 1.44
N ARG A 160 8.90 -15.68 1.50
CA ARG A 160 9.07 -14.23 1.46
C ARG A 160 9.84 -13.81 0.23
N ILE A 161 9.34 -12.81 -0.49
CA ILE A 161 9.95 -12.30 -1.72
C ILE A 161 10.15 -10.80 -1.58
N SER A 162 11.38 -10.32 -1.78
CA SER A 162 11.76 -8.90 -1.73
C SER A 162 12.79 -8.54 -2.81
N PRO A 163 12.96 -7.25 -3.14
CA PRO A 163 12.07 -6.15 -2.80
C PRO A 163 10.79 -6.19 -3.64
N VAL A 164 9.65 -5.88 -3.02
CA VAL A 164 8.36 -5.62 -3.68
C VAL A 164 7.80 -4.29 -3.19
N SER A 165 6.86 -3.72 -3.93
CA SER A 165 6.14 -2.53 -3.51
C SER A 165 4.90 -2.92 -2.69
N SER A 166 4.63 -2.20 -1.59
CA SER A 166 3.41 -2.39 -0.79
C SER A 166 2.14 -1.87 -1.47
N GLY A 167 2.27 -0.95 -2.44
CA GLY A 167 1.12 -0.38 -3.13
C GLY A 167 1.41 0.21 -4.51
N ILE A 168 0.33 0.57 -5.18
CA ILE A 168 0.33 1.28 -6.46
C ILE A 168 -0.71 2.40 -6.46
N THR A 169 -0.41 3.55 -7.03
CA THR A 169 -1.41 4.60 -7.18
C THR A 169 -2.42 4.27 -8.29
N LEU A 170 -3.57 4.94 -8.32
CA LEU A 170 -4.55 4.80 -9.41
C LEU A 170 -4.02 5.35 -10.76
N GLU A 171 -2.85 5.98 -10.76
CA GLU A 171 -2.12 6.37 -11.96
C GLU A 171 -1.03 5.37 -12.39
N GLY A 172 -0.77 4.33 -11.60
CA GLY A 172 0.22 3.30 -11.89
C GLY A 172 1.62 3.56 -11.32
N THR A 173 1.77 4.50 -10.38
CA THR A 173 3.05 4.72 -9.70
C THR A 173 3.18 3.77 -8.52
N LEU A 174 4.27 3.01 -8.49
CA LEU A 174 4.57 2.05 -7.41
C LEU A 174 5.13 2.77 -6.17
N SER A 175 4.86 2.25 -4.97
CA SER A 175 5.41 2.79 -3.72
C SER A 175 6.93 2.68 -3.65
N ASN A 176 7.48 1.61 -4.23
CA ASN A 176 8.92 1.36 -4.31
C ASN A 176 9.62 1.43 -2.93
N ASP A 177 8.93 0.96 -1.89
CA ASP A 177 9.33 0.98 -0.49
C ASP A 177 10.16 -0.24 -0.07
N GLY A 178 10.51 -1.12 -1.02
CA GLY A 178 11.47 -2.20 -0.80
C GLY A 178 11.03 -3.26 0.20
N THR A 179 9.73 -3.42 0.43
CA THR A 179 9.18 -4.38 1.39
C THR A 179 9.25 -5.83 0.86
N PHE A 180 8.64 -6.78 1.56
CA PHE A 180 8.52 -8.17 1.15
C PHE A 180 7.05 -8.60 1.03
N ALA A 181 6.78 -9.52 0.09
CA ALA A 181 5.54 -10.28 0.02
C ALA A 181 5.67 -11.52 0.89
N SER A 182 4.66 -11.81 1.72
CA SER A 182 4.63 -12.97 2.63
C SER A 182 3.52 -13.92 2.22
N VAL A 183 3.89 -15.16 1.91
CA VAL A 183 3.03 -16.09 1.17
C VAL A 183 3.03 -17.47 1.84
N PRO A 184 1.91 -17.91 2.44
CA PRO A 184 1.82 -19.25 2.98
C PRO A 184 1.86 -20.29 1.85
N CYS A 185 2.64 -21.35 2.05
CA CYS A 185 2.74 -22.46 1.11
C CYS A 185 1.88 -23.65 1.56
N GLU A 186 1.33 -24.39 0.59
CA GLU A 186 0.55 -25.60 0.81
C GLU A 186 1.36 -26.86 0.45
N LYS A 187 1.32 -27.88 1.30
CA LYS A 187 2.01 -29.16 1.05
C LYS A 187 1.17 -30.05 0.13
N ILE A 188 1.61 -30.19 -1.12
CA ILE A 188 0.95 -31.00 -2.16
C ILE A 188 1.88 -32.15 -2.57
N LYS A 189 1.50 -33.39 -2.27
CA LYS A 189 2.28 -34.61 -2.60
C LYS A 189 3.75 -34.54 -2.14
N GLY A 190 4.00 -33.92 -0.98
CA GLY A 190 5.35 -33.78 -0.41
C GLY A 190 6.14 -32.56 -0.89
N VAL A 191 5.59 -31.74 -1.78
CA VAL A 191 6.20 -30.48 -2.26
C VAL A 191 5.39 -29.31 -1.72
N TRP A 192 6.05 -28.29 -1.19
CA TRP A 192 5.40 -27.06 -0.73
C TRP A 192 5.19 -26.12 -1.90
N LYS A 193 3.98 -25.61 -2.10
CA LYS A 193 3.66 -24.81 -3.28
C LYS A 193 2.85 -23.58 -2.93
N ALA A 194 3.05 -22.51 -3.69
CA ALA A 194 2.16 -21.37 -3.70
C ALA A 194 2.03 -20.80 -5.11
N GLY A 195 0.88 -20.17 -5.36
CA GLY A 195 0.63 -19.40 -6.57
C GLY A 195 -0.28 -20.07 -7.62
N PRO A 196 -0.62 -19.32 -8.70
CA PRO A 196 -0.10 -17.99 -9.01
C PRO A 196 -0.48 -16.96 -7.94
N ILE A 197 0.52 -16.24 -7.45
CA ILE A 197 0.33 -15.02 -6.67
C ILE A 197 0.84 -13.84 -7.48
N TYR A 198 0.37 -12.65 -7.12
CA TYR A 198 0.70 -11.43 -7.82
C TYR A 198 1.26 -10.40 -6.85
N VAL A 199 2.42 -9.85 -7.17
CA VAL A 199 3.10 -8.83 -6.35
C VAL A 199 3.35 -7.59 -7.18
N PHE A 200 3.38 -6.42 -6.55
CA PHE A 200 3.86 -5.22 -7.21
C PHE A 200 5.39 -5.25 -7.21
N PRO A 201 6.06 -5.18 -8.37
CA PRO A 201 7.51 -5.17 -8.40
C PRO A 201 8.07 -3.94 -7.67
N SER A 202 9.33 -4.00 -7.26
CA SER A 202 10.09 -2.84 -6.78
C SER A 202 11.30 -2.65 -7.69
N GLU A 203 11.77 -1.41 -7.79
CA GLU A 203 13.07 -1.14 -8.38
C GLU A 203 14.17 -1.78 -7.54
N GLY A 204 15.19 -2.30 -8.21
CA GLY A 204 16.29 -3.01 -7.58
C GLY A 204 17.16 -3.71 -8.61
N LEU A 205 18.23 -4.33 -8.14
CA LEU A 205 19.14 -5.13 -8.97
C LEU A 205 18.98 -6.63 -8.74
N GLN A 206 18.32 -7.02 -7.66
CA GLN A 206 18.26 -8.39 -7.18
C GLN A 206 16.88 -8.69 -6.60
N THR A 207 16.52 -9.97 -6.61
CA THR A 207 15.35 -10.50 -5.91
C THR A 207 15.86 -11.47 -4.85
N HIS A 208 15.43 -11.29 -3.61
CA HIS A 208 15.66 -12.21 -2.51
C HIS A 208 14.41 -13.06 -2.28
N LEU A 209 14.59 -14.38 -2.23
CA LEU A 209 13.57 -15.34 -1.86
C LEU A 209 14.03 -16.05 -0.59
N SER A 210 13.26 -15.92 0.48
CA SER A 210 13.48 -16.70 1.70
C SER A 210 12.28 -17.59 2.06
N LEU A 211 12.56 -18.69 2.75
CA LEU A 211 11.58 -19.65 3.24
C LEU A 211 11.69 -19.72 4.75
N ASN A 212 10.64 -19.31 5.43
CA ASN A 212 10.46 -19.58 6.85
C ASN A 212 9.80 -20.96 7.00
N VAL A 213 10.53 -21.90 7.62
CA VAL A 213 10.15 -23.29 7.79
C VAL A 213 9.95 -23.59 9.27
N GLN A 214 8.71 -23.86 9.65
CA GLN A 214 8.37 -24.29 11.00
C GLN A 214 8.37 -25.82 11.09
N THR A 215 9.05 -26.34 12.10
CA THR A 215 8.97 -27.73 12.55
C THR A 215 8.32 -27.80 13.94
N ALA A 216 8.17 -28.99 14.50
CA ALA A 216 7.66 -29.14 15.88
C ALA A 216 8.65 -28.64 16.95
N SER A 217 9.93 -28.49 16.61
CA SER A 217 11.00 -28.12 17.54
C SER A 217 11.50 -26.69 17.37
N GLU A 218 11.52 -26.17 16.14
CA GLU A 218 12.16 -24.89 15.81
C GLU A 218 11.63 -24.29 14.51
N GLU A 219 11.94 -23.02 14.33
CA GLU A 219 11.72 -22.23 13.12
C GLU A 219 13.09 -21.96 12.46
N THR A 220 13.22 -22.20 11.16
CA THR A 220 14.48 -21.98 10.42
C THR A 220 14.19 -21.20 9.14
N VAL A 221 15.06 -20.24 8.82
CA VAL A 221 14.94 -19.42 7.61
C VAL A 221 16.03 -19.81 6.61
N TYR A 222 15.63 -20.01 5.34
CA TYR A 222 16.52 -20.34 4.23
C TYR A 222 16.40 -19.29 3.14
N GLY A 223 17.50 -18.68 2.69
CA GLY A 223 17.51 -17.57 1.72
C GLY A 223 18.27 -17.86 0.43
N CYS A 224 17.84 -17.25 -0.68
CA CYS A 224 18.52 -17.29 -1.97
C CYS A 224 18.31 -16.00 -2.78
N PHE A 225 19.38 -15.52 -3.43
CA PHE A 225 19.35 -14.30 -4.24
C PHE A 225 19.39 -14.59 -5.74
N PHE A 226 18.60 -13.84 -6.49
CA PHE A 226 18.58 -13.82 -7.95
C PHE A 226 19.04 -12.45 -8.47
N ASN A 227 19.92 -12.42 -9.47
CA ASN A 227 20.52 -11.19 -9.98
C ASN A 227 19.64 -10.46 -11.01
N TYR A 228 18.36 -10.33 -10.71
CA TYR A 228 17.40 -9.53 -11.47
C TYR A 228 16.27 -9.06 -10.55
N PRO A 229 15.65 -7.90 -10.82
CA PRO A 229 14.41 -7.50 -10.16
C PRO A 229 13.19 -8.18 -10.80
N LEU A 230 12.09 -8.24 -10.07
CA LEU A 230 10.80 -8.61 -10.64
C LEU A 230 10.29 -7.50 -11.59
N GLU A 231 9.51 -7.88 -12.59
CA GLU A 231 8.99 -6.95 -13.59
C GLU A 231 7.47 -7.11 -13.74
N ALA A 232 6.76 -5.99 -13.92
CA ALA A 232 5.33 -5.99 -14.14
C ALA A 232 4.99 -6.69 -15.47
N GLY A 233 3.93 -7.50 -15.49
CA GLY A 233 3.53 -8.28 -16.66
C GLY A 233 4.51 -9.40 -17.02
N LYS A 234 5.31 -9.87 -16.06
CA LYS A 234 6.23 -10.99 -16.23
C LYS A 234 5.97 -12.11 -15.21
N PRO A 235 5.83 -13.37 -15.68
CA PRO A 235 5.73 -14.52 -14.80
C PRO A 235 7.12 -15.05 -14.41
N TYR A 236 7.25 -15.41 -13.14
CA TYR A 236 8.44 -15.99 -12.53
C TYR A 236 8.08 -17.30 -11.85
N ARG A 237 8.88 -18.34 -12.11
CA ARG A 237 8.74 -19.65 -11.51
C ARG A 237 9.99 -19.95 -10.70
N PHE A 238 9.83 -20.13 -9.39
CA PHE A 238 10.93 -20.48 -8.48
C PHE A 238 10.73 -21.90 -7.99
N VAL A 239 11.67 -22.77 -8.33
CA VAL A 239 11.59 -24.20 -8.04
C VAL A 239 12.84 -24.64 -7.30
N SER A 240 12.69 -24.98 -6.01
CA SER A 240 13.76 -25.66 -5.28
C SER A 240 13.63 -27.17 -5.48
N THR A 241 14.70 -27.81 -5.94
CA THR A 241 14.80 -29.26 -6.12
C THR A 241 15.49 -29.87 -4.89
N GLY A 242 14.98 -31.00 -4.39
CA GLY A 242 15.72 -31.82 -3.42
C GLY A 242 16.51 -32.92 -4.13
N ASP A 243 16.74 -34.05 -3.46
CA ASP A 243 17.35 -35.28 -4.02
C ASP A 243 16.58 -35.94 -5.20
N GLY A 244 15.51 -35.33 -5.71
CA GLY A 244 14.64 -35.90 -6.73
C GLY A 244 14.14 -34.88 -7.76
N GLU A 245 13.87 -35.38 -8.98
CA GLU A 245 13.26 -34.59 -10.06
C GLU A 245 11.84 -34.14 -9.68
N ILE A 246 11.62 -32.84 -9.59
CA ILE A 246 10.28 -32.26 -9.51
C ILE A 246 9.76 -32.12 -10.94
N SER A 247 8.69 -32.84 -11.28
CA SER A 247 8.05 -32.66 -12.59
C SER A 247 7.33 -31.32 -12.65
N LEU A 248 7.82 -30.42 -13.49
CA LEU A 248 7.13 -29.18 -13.83
C LEU A 248 5.90 -29.48 -14.69
N GLU A 249 4.72 -29.09 -14.22
CA GLU A 249 3.58 -28.86 -15.10
C GLU A 249 3.78 -27.49 -15.73
N GLY A 250 4.10 -27.46 -17.03
CA GLY A 250 4.29 -26.22 -17.77
C GLY A 250 2.99 -25.42 -17.84
N ASN A 251 3.05 -24.13 -17.53
CA ASN A 251 1.95 -23.22 -17.81
C ASN A 251 2.06 -22.72 -19.24
N ASN A 252 0.95 -22.74 -19.97
CA ASN A 252 0.88 -22.09 -21.28
C ASN A 252 1.05 -20.57 -21.10
N GLN A 253 1.77 -19.92 -22.02
CA GLN A 253 1.92 -18.48 -22.04
C GLN A 253 0.55 -17.79 -21.96
N ILE A 254 0.35 -16.97 -20.93
CA ILE A 254 -0.88 -16.21 -20.75
C ILE A 254 -0.80 -14.96 -21.65
N ALA A 255 -1.86 -14.71 -22.42
CA ALA A 255 -1.89 -13.56 -23.31
C ALA A 255 -1.77 -12.24 -22.52
N GLY A 256 -0.99 -11.28 -23.05
CA GLY A 256 -0.69 -10.02 -22.36
C GLY A 256 0.48 -10.09 -21.38
N TRP A 257 0.99 -11.29 -21.05
CA TRP A 257 2.22 -11.47 -20.29
C TRP A 257 3.43 -11.62 -21.20
N THR A 258 4.58 -11.17 -20.72
CA THR A 258 5.88 -11.49 -21.30
C THR A 258 6.25 -12.96 -21.04
N PRO A 259 7.26 -13.51 -21.74
CA PRO A 259 7.68 -14.89 -21.52
C PRO A 259 8.08 -15.17 -20.06
N GLU A 260 7.72 -16.35 -19.57
CA GLU A 260 8.06 -16.81 -18.22
C GLU A 260 9.58 -16.92 -18.03
N VAL A 261 10.05 -16.51 -16.87
CA VAL A 261 11.39 -16.81 -16.36
C VAL A 261 11.25 -17.94 -15.34
N SER A 262 11.94 -19.05 -15.58
CA SER A 262 11.95 -20.21 -14.69
C SER A 262 13.33 -20.39 -14.09
N GLU A 263 13.39 -20.34 -12.77
CA GLU A 263 14.57 -20.60 -11.97
C GLU A 263 14.41 -21.94 -11.26
N GLU A 264 15.26 -22.88 -11.64
CA GLU A 264 15.43 -24.15 -10.93
C GLU A 264 16.74 -24.11 -10.18
N PHE A 265 16.69 -24.39 -8.87
CA PHE A 265 17.87 -24.42 -8.03
C PHE A 265 17.77 -25.58 -7.02
N PRO A 266 18.89 -26.20 -6.63
CA PRO A 266 18.90 -27.17 -5.53
C PRO A 266 18.59 -26.46 -4.21
N PHE A 267 17.86 -27.11 -3.29
CA PHE A 267 17.56 -26.54 -1.97
C PHE A 267 18.83 -26.22 -1.18
N GLU A 268 19.91 -26.95 -1.41
CA GLU A 268 21.23 -26.72 -0.83
C GLU A 268 21.87 -25.37 -1.24
N ASN A 269 21.37 -24.73 -2.31
CA ASN A 269 21.76 -23.37 -2.66
C ASN A 269 21.06 -22.32 -1.79
N MET A 270 20.03 -22.69 -1.02
CA MET A 270 19.49 -21.83 0.01
C MET A 270 20.35 -21.95 1.26
N THR A 271 20.87 -20.82 1.72
CA THR A 271 21.67 -20.77 2.94
C THR A 271 20.76 -20.55 4.13
N GLU A 272 20.98 -21.31 5.21
CA GLU A 272 20.39 -20.96 6.51
C GLU A 272 20.82 -19.55 6.85
N GLU A 273 19.84 -18.67 6.97
CA GLU A 273 20.07 -17.31 7.41
C GLU A 273 20.16 -17.37 8.94
N GLY A 274 21.23 -16.81 9.52
CA GLY A 274 21.31 -16.64 10.97
C GLY A 274 20.17 -15.76 11.48
N GLU A 275 20.11 -15.50 12.80
CA GLU A 275 19.33 -14.35 13.28
C GLU A 275 19.72 -13.14 12.43
N TRP A 276 18.74 -12.61 11.70
CA TRP A 276 18.92 -11.68 10.59
C TRP A 276 19.95 -10.57 10.90
N GLU A 277 21.07 -10.54 10.17
CA GLU A 277 21.95 -9.38 10.11
C GLU A 277 21.51 -8.47 8.95
N GLU A 278 21.28 -7.19 9.27
CA GLU A 278 20.98 -6.12 8.32
C GLU A 278 22.10 -5.93 7.29
N PRO A 279 21.80 -5.51 6.04
CA PRO A 279 22.83 -5.18 5.07
C PRO A 279 23.64 -3.95 5.49
N ASP A 280 24.99 -4.06 5.48
CA ASP A 280 25.93 -2.99 5.83
C ASP A 280 25.69 -1.71 5.02
N ALA A 281 25.44 -0.60 5.73
CA ALA A 281 25.51 0.75 5.18
C ALA A 281 26.98 1.16 4.92
N PRO A 282 27.28 1.99 3.91
CA PRO A 282 28.65 2.34 3.56
C PRO A 282 29.35 3.13 4.67
N ASP A 283 30.58 2.72 4.98
CA ASP A 283 31.47 3.29 6.00
C ASP A 283 31.64 4.81 5.84
N GLY A 284 31.24 5.53 6.89
CA GLY A 284 31.16 6.98 6.95
C GLY A 284 31.73 7.56 8.23
N GLY A 285 33.02 7.29 8.51
CA GLY A 285 33.97 8.24 9.06
C GLY A 285 33.80 8.72 10.51
N GLU A 286 34.84 8.44 11.32
CA GLU A 286 35.07 8.89 12.70
C GLU A 286 34.87 10.41 12.95
N GLY A 287 34.36 10.73 14.15
CA GLY A 287 34.34 12.11 14.67
C GLY A 287 33.83 12.25 16.12
N THR A 288 34.60 11.73 17.09
CA THR A 288 34.84 12.20 18.49
C THR A 288 33.78 12.99 19.29
N GLU A 289 33.39 12.38 20.42
CA GLU A 289 33.29 12.86 21.82
C GLU A 289 32.86 14.31 22.13
N GLY A 290 31.81 14.44 22.97
CA GLY A 290 31.44 15.69 23.64
C GLY A 290 30.27 15.54 24.63
N ASN A 291 30.65 15.40 25.90
CA ASN A 291 29.90 15.11 27.13
C ASN A 291 28.77 16.08 27.57
N GLU A 292 27.95 15.54 28.51
CA GLU A 292 27.21 16.17 29.63
C GLU A 292 25.84 16.88 29.43
N ASP A 293 24.82 16.16 29.92
CA ASP A 293 23.62 16.55 30.68
C ASP A 293 23.21 18.03 30.73
N GLU A 294 21.93 18.30 30.44
CA GLU A 294 21.07 19.08 31.33
C GLU A 294 19.58 18.76 31.04
N ASP A 295 18.92 18.27 32.08
CA ASP A 295 17.47 18.13 32.24
C ASP A 295 16.86 19.53 32.29
N ASP A 296 16.12 19.91 31.25
CA ASP A 296 15.25 21.08 31.29
C ASP A 296 13.89 20.68 30.69
N GLY A 297 12.93 20.50 31.60
CA GLY A 297 11.53 20.33 31.25
C GLY A 297 11.03 21.47 30.38
N GLN A 298 10.53 21.11 29.20
CA GLN A 298 9.71 21.99 28.39
C GLN A 298 8.46 21.22 27.98
N ASP A 299 7.33 21.62 28.54
CA ASP A 299 6.00 21.40 27.97
C ASP A 299 6.01 21.96 26.54
N THR A 300 6.32 21.12 25.57
CA THR A 300 6.07 21.41 24.15
C THR A 300 4.60 21.15 23.91
N GLU A 301 3.86 22.20 23.54
CA GLU A 301 2.47 22.10 23.08
C GLU A 301 2.37 20.97 22.04
N GLU A 302 1.69 19.87 22.39
CA GLU A 302 1.47 18.73 21.47
C GLU A 302 0.70 19.27 20.26
N ASP A 303 1.37 19.36 19.10
CA ASP A 303 0.75 19.67 17.80
C ASP A 303 -0.21 18.51 17.47
N THR A 304 -1.45 18.68 17.93
CA THR A 304 -2.45 17.62 17.94
C THR A 304 -3.28 17.76 16.68
N ASP A 305 -3.05 16.86 15.73
CA ASP A 305 -3.76 16.86 14.46
C ASP A 305 -5.28 16.76 14.69
N VAL A 306 -6.04 17.64 14.04
CA VAL A 306 -7.50 17.64 14.08
C VAL A 306 -8.04 16.91 12.85
N ILE A 307 -8.65 15.75 13.07
CA ILE A 307 -9.17 14.86 12.03
C ILE A 307 -10.70 14.90 12.06
N VAL A 308 -11.34 15.02 10.89
CA VAL A 308 -12.79 14.94 10.77
C VAL A 308 -13.17 13.56 10.23
N SER A 309 -14.04 12.84 10.95
CA SER A 309 -14.45 11.47 10.61
C SER A 309 -15.96 11.26 10.78
N GLU A 310 -16.57 10.39 9.96
CA GLU A 310 -17.99 10.01 10.11
C GLU A 310 -18.23 9.18 11.39
N VAL A 311 -17.23 8.38 11.77
CA VAL A 311 -17.26 7.48 12.94
C VAL A 311 -16.11 7.84 13.87
N LEU A 312 -16.44 8.13 15.12
CA LEU A 312 -15.45 8.40 16.16
C LEU A 312 -14.74 7.08 16.52
N PRO A 313 -13.41 7.10 16.73
CA PRO A 313 -12.67 5.93 17.15
C PRO A 313 -13.15 5.42 18.51
N GLU A 314 -13.15 4.10 18.69
CA GLU A 314 -13.43 3.43 19.96
C GLU A 314 -12.15 2.80 20.50
N SER A 315 -11.95 2.85 21.83
CA SER A 315 -10.79 2.21 22.48
C SER A 315 -10.77 0.72 22.21
N GLU A 316 -9.58 0.13 22.06
CA GLU A 316 -9.36 -1.30 21.79
C GLU A 316 -9.93 -1.78 20.44
N THR A 317 -10.06 -0.88 19.46
CA THR A 317 -10.54 -1.23 18.12
C THR A 317 -9.59 -0.78 17.02
N ILE A 318 -9.82 -1.27 15.81
CA ILE A 318 -9.15 -0.78 14.61
C ILE A 318 -9.97 0.36 14.03
N TRP A 319 -9.31 1.49 13.78
CA TRP A 319 -9.91 2.68 13.18
C TRP A 319 -9.01 3.16 12.04
N GLY A 320 -9.49 2.98 10.81
CA GLY A 320 -8.63 3.11 9.63
C GLY A 320 -7.50 2.07 9.67
N PRO A 321 -6.24 2.46 9.43
CA PRO A 321 -5.08 1.58 9.53
C PRO A 321 -4.56 1.47 10.98
N PHE A 322 -5.16 2.17 11.94
CA PHE A 322 -4.58 2.33 13.28
C PHE A 322 -5.25 1.43 14.30
N PHE A 323 -4.45 0.97 15.26
CA PHE A 323 -4.98 0.47 16.51
C PHE A 323 -5.23 1.63 17.46
N VAL A 324 -6.46 1.77 17.93
CA VAL A 324 -6.85 2.79 18.90
C VAL A 324 -6.63 2.22 20.29
N TRP A 325 -5.52 2.59 20.93
CA TRP A 325 -5.22 2.13 22.26
C TRP A 325 -6.15 2.77 23.30
N LYS A 326 -6.33 4.10 23.24
CA LYS A 326 -7.16 4.84 24.20
C LYS A 326 -7.99 5.90 23.54
N VAL A 327 -9.14 6.19 24.14
CA VAL A 327 -10.03 7.27 23.74
C VAL A 327 -10.49 8.04 24.98
N GLU A 328 -10.29 9.36 24.95
CA GLU A 328 -10.80 10.31 25.94
C GLU A 328 -11.88 11.17 25.30
N SER A 329 -13.08 11.20 25.88
CA SER A 329 -14.16 12.05 25.36
C SER A 329 -13.89 13.52 25.70
N LEU A 330 -13.82 14.36 24.68
CA LEU A 330 -13.75 15.82 24.82
C LEU A 330 -15.15 16.44 24.77
N SER A 331 -16.01 15.91 23.90
CA SER A 331 -17.44 16.24 23.82
C SER A 331 -18.25 15.08 23.22
N GLY A 332 -19.57 15.27 23.05
CA GLY A 332 -20.43 14.25 22.44
C GLY A 332 -20.13 13.95 20.97
N ASN A 333 -19.40 14.83 20.29
CA ASN A 333 -19.02 14.69 18.88
C ASN A 333 -17.50 14.71 18.69
N GLU A 334 -16.73 14.54 19.77
CA GLU A 334 -15.29 14.78 19.71
C GLU A 334 -14.54 13.97 20.75
N VAL A 335 -13.44 13.36 20.33
CA VAL A 335 -12.58 12.55 21.18
C VAL A 335 -11.10 12.85 20.93
N MET A 336 -10.29 12.64 21.96
CA MET A 336 -8.84 12.52 21.83
C MET A 336 -8.51 11.02 21.78
N ALA A 337 -7.87 10.56 20.71
CA ALA A 337 -7.50 9.17 20.52
C ALA A 337 -5.97 9.01 20.55
N THR A 338 -5.49 8.01 21.29
CA THR A 338 -4.09 7.56 21.23
C THR A 338 -4.01 6.40 20.25
N LEU A 339 -3.42 6.66 19.10
CA LEU A 339 -3.20 5.70 18.04
C LEU A 339 -1.84 5.03 18.20
N VAL A 340 -1.77 3.77 17.82
CA VAL A 340 -0.52 3.01 17.65
C VAL A 340 -0.28 2.82 16.16
N SER A 341 0.95 3.06 15.71
CA SER A 341 1.33 2.92 14.29
C SER A 341 0.99 1.52 13.77
N PRO A 342 0.55 1.35 12.51
CA PRO A 342 0.35 0.03 11.93
C PRO A 342 1.65 -0.75 11.75
N ARG A 343 2.76 -0.02 11.51
CA ARG A 343 4.07 -0.59 11.23
C ARG A 343 4.94 -0.71 12.47
N GLN A 344 5.76 -1.75 12.51
CA GLN A 344 6.79 -1.99 13.49
C GLN A 344 8.11 -2.20 12.76
N TRP A 345 9.17 -1.61 13.32
CA TRP A 345 10.52 -1.80 12.81
C TRP A 345 11.38 -2.44 13.89
N LEU A 346 12.47 -3.08 13.49
CA LEU A 346 13.52 -3.55 14.39
C LEU A 346 14.80 -2.89 13.88
N LEU A 347 15.31 -1.90 14.62
CA LEU A 347 16.34 -0.97 14.13
C LEU A 347 17.24 -0.53 15.28
N LYS A 348 18.45 -0.06 14.94
CA LYS A 348 19.30 0.67 15.89
C LYS A 348 18.68 2.01 16.26
N LYS A 349 19.06 2.54 17.43
CA LYS A 349 18.50 3.78 17.97
C LYS A 349 18.60 4.97 17.01
N ALA A 350 19.74 5.15 16.34
CA ALA A 350 19.95 6.25 15.40
C ALA A 350 18.99 6.19 14.20
N GLU A 351 18.77 5.00 13.65
CA GLU A 351 17.84 4.77 12.54
C GLU A 351 16.39 4.90 12.99
N ALA A 352 16.07 4.42 14.20
CA ALA A 352 14.74 4.58 14.77
C ALA A 352 14.33 6.05 14.92
N ILE A 353 15.28 6.93 15.24
CA ILE A 353 15.04 8.39 15.26
C ILE A 353 14.66 8.88 13.86
N SER A 354 15.47 8.55 12.84
CA SER A 354 15.20 8.98 11.46
C SER A 354 13.88 8.42 10.92
N VAL A 355 13.56 7.16 11.23
CA VAL A 355 12.27 6.55 10.87
C VAL A 355 11.14 7.29 11.55
N CYS A 356 11.22 7.55 12.85
CA CYS A 356 10.17 8.27 13.57
C CYS A 356 9.93 9.68 13.05
N GLU A 357 10.99 10.43 12.71
CA GLU A 357 10.90 11.79 12.17
C GLU A 357 10.26 11.81 10.77
N ALA A 358 10.58 10.83 9.93
CA ALA A 358 10.07 10.73 8.57
C ALA A 358 8.72 10.00 8.48
N TYR A 359 8.29 9.31 9.55
CA TYR A 359 7.11 8.46 9.49
C TYR A 359 5.83 9.30 9.37
N GLU A 360 5.10 9.00 8.31
CA GLU A 360 3.77 9.51 8.05
C GLU A 360 2.90 8.33 7.60
N GLU A 361 1.71 8.24 8.18
CA GLU A 361 0.73 7.22 7.83
C GLU A 361 -0.63 7.87 7.76
N ASP A 362 -1.35 7.68 6.66
CA ASP A 362 -2.65 8.32 6.41
C ASP A 362 -2.67 9.85 6.61
N GLY A 363 -1.59 10.54 6.22
CA GLY A 363 -1.47 11.98 6.41
C GLY A 363 -1.24 12.43 7.85
N ILE A 364 -1.11 11.49 8.80
CA ILE A 364 -0.74 11.75 10.18
C ILE A 364 0.77 11.67 10.29
N SER A 365 1.41 12.80 10.61
CA SER A 365 2.85 12.92 10.82
C SER A 365 3.15 13.26 12.28
N GLY A 366 4.43 13.42 12.64
CA GLY A 366 4.82 13.79 14.01
C GLY A 366 4.50 12.69 15.03
N TRP A 367 4.71 11.44 14.62
CA TRP A 367 4.66 10.28 15.50
C TRP A 367 5.80 10.33 16.52
N ARG A 368 5.62 9.67 17.66
CA ARG A 368 6.64 9.58 18.71
C ARG A 368 6.72 8.20 19.32
N THR A 369 7.79 7.93 20.06
CA THR A 369 7.84 6.74 20.92
C THR A 369 6.84 6.87 22.08
N PHE A 370 6.53 5.74 22.72
CA PHE A 370 5.80 5.75 23.99
C PHE A 370 6.56 6.59 25.02
N THR A 371 5.87 7.35 25.87
CA THR A 371 6.50 7.87 27.08
C THR A 371 6.83 6.73 28.04
N THR A 372 7.63 6.99 29.08
CA THR A 372 7.91 5.98 30.11
C THR A 372 6.62 5.47 30.78
N GLU A 373 5.67 6.36 31.05
CA GLU A 373 4.39 6.06 31.68
C GLU A 373 3.50 5.27 30.73
N GLU A 374 3.38 5.70 29.48
CA GLU A 374 2.60 5.01 28.47
C GLU A 374 3.15 3.60 28.21
N ALA A 375 4.48 3.44 28.16
CA ALA A 375 5.12 2.13 27.99
C ALA A 375 4.81 1.18 29.15
N LYS A 376 4.82 1.67 30.40
CA LYS A 376 4.44 0.86 31.58
C LYS A 376 2.98 0.45 31.48
N GLU A 377 2.11 1.39 31.18
CA GLU A 377 0.67 1.14 31.13
C GLU A 377 0.29 0.21 29.99
N PHE A 378 0.84 0.42 28.79
CA PHE A 378 0.62 -0.47 27.64
C PHE A 378 1.10 -1.88 27.95
N ARG A 379 2.30 -2.02 28.53
CA ARG A 379 2.82 -3.32 28.98
C ARG A 379 1.88 -3.96 30.00
N ASP A 380 1.54 -3.26 31.08
CA ASP A 380 0.75 -3.84 32.18
C ASP A 380 -0.68 -4.18 31.75
N GLN A 381 -1.20 -3.52 30.72
CA GLN A 381 -2.49 -3.84 30.11
C GLN A 381 -2.43 -5.14 29.29
N TYR A 382 -1.33 -5.39 28.57
CA TYR A 382 -1.25 -6.46 27.59
C TYR A 382 -0.25 -7.58 27.93
N ASP A 383 0.52 -7.53 29.02
CA ASP A 383 1.55 -8.54 29.31
C ASP A 383 1.04 -9.99 29.22
N ASP A 384 -0.16 -10.25 29.73
CA ASP A 384 -0.84 -11.55 29.67
C ASP A 384 -1.60 -11.80 28.36
N THR A 385 -1.96 -10.74 27.63
CA THR A 385 -2.85 -10.81 26.44
C THR A 385 -2.20 -10.34 25.14
N ILE A 386 -0.90 -10.06 25.12
CA ILE A 386 -0.18 -9.47 23.98
C ILE A 386 -0.24 -10.36 22.74
N VAL A 387 -0.34 -11.68 22.92
CA VAL A 387 -0.54 -12.63 21.82
C VAL A 387 -1.92 -12.44 21.20
N ALA A 388 -2.97 -12.26 22.01
CA ALA A 388 -4.32 -12.03 21.52
C ALA A 388 -4.45 -10.65 20.85
N LEU A 389 -3.82 -9.62 21.42
CA LEU A 389 -3.71 -8.31 20.78
C LEU A 389 -2.99 -8.45 19.43
N SER A 390 -1.84 -9.10 19.39
CA SER A 390 -1.06 -9.29 18.16
C SER A 390 -1.80 -10.08 17.09
N ASP A 391 -2.58 -11.09 17.49
CA ASP A 391 -3.47 -11.82 16.56
C ASP A 391 -4.55 -10.91 16.00
N MET A 392 -5.13 -10.02 16.82
CA MET A 392 -6.11 -9.04 16.37
C MET A 392 -5.47 -8.04 15.40
N LEU A 393 -4.29 -7.50 15.74
CA LEU A 393 -3.54 -6.57 14.87
C LEU A 393 -3.23 -7.23 13.52
N SER A 394 -2.66 -8.43 13.53
CA SER A 394 -2.31 -9.17 12.31
C SER A 394 -3.51 -9.46 11.42
N LYS A 395 -4.65 -9.88 12.00
CA LYS A 395 -5.90 -10.10 11.26
C LYS A 395 -6.45 -8.84 10.58
N ASN A 396 -6.02 -7.67 11.04
CA ASN A 396 -6.42 -6.38 10.48
C ASN A 396 -5.27 -5.70 9.71
N GLY A 397 -4.20 -6.41 9.39
CA GLY A 397 -3.11 -5.91 8.55
C GLY A 397 -2.06 -5.05 9.27
N LEU A 398 -2.05 -5.05 10.61
CA LEU A 398 -1.06 -4.35 11.43
C LEU A 398 0.04 -5.30 11.90
N ASP A 399 1.27 -4.80 12.03
CA ASP A 399 2.37 -5.62 12.52
C ASP A 399 2.15 -6.03 13.99
N ARG A 400 2.63 -7.23 14.31
CA ARG A 400 2.45 -7.88 15.61
C ARG A 400 3.43 -7.33 16.63
N PHE A 401 2.99 -7.24 17.89
CA PHE A 401 3.91 -7.07 18.99
C PHE A 401 4.61 -8.40 19.30
N ASN A 402 5.90 -8.33 19.61
CA ASN A 402 6.68 -9.47 20.04
C ASN A 402 6.78 -9.49 21.57
N LYS A 403 6.46 -10.63 22.17
CA LYS A 403 6.46 -10.78 23.63
C LYS A 403 7.86 -11.01 24.22
N TYR A 404 8.74 -11.74 23.52
CA TYR A 404 9.96 -12.32 24.11
C TYR A 404 11.26 -11.92 23.42
N ASP A 405 11.22 -11.57 22.15
CA ASP A 405 12.42 -11.52 21.30
C ASP A 405 12.98 -10.11 21.14
N CYS A 406 12.27 -9.07 21.60
CA CYS A 406 12.74 -7.69 21.50
C CYS A 406 12.35 -6.82 22.69
N ARG A 407 13.01 -5.66 22.77
CA ARG A 407 12.61 -4.56 23.64
C ARG A 407 12.19 -3.37 22.77
N TYR A 408 11.16 -2.67 23.21
CA TYR A 408 10.54 -1.56 22.50
C TYR A 408 11.12 -0.23 22.95
N LEU A 409 11.50 0.64 22.01
CA LEU A 409 11.97 2.00 22.30
C LEU A 409 10.85 2.84 22.92
N CYS A 410 11.20 3.55 23.98
CA CYS A 410 10.35 4.52 24.66
C CYS A 410 11.18 5.68 25.22
N ASN A 411 10.49 6.70 25.73
CA ASN A 411 11.10 7.87 26.37
C ASN A 411 12.09 8.59 25.44
N ASP A 412 11.60 8.98 24.26
CA ASP A 412 12.38 9.63 23.20
C ASP A 412 13.64 8.83 22.88
N PHE A 413 13.43 7.54 22.63
CA PHE A 413 14.48 6.58 22.29
C PHE A 413 15.53 6.35 23.37
N ASN A 414 15.41 6.93 24.57
CA ASN A 414 16.42 6.83 25.64
C ASN A 414 16.22 5.62 26.55
N SER A 415 15.05 4.96 26.47
CA SER A 415 14.73 3.79 27.28
C SER A 415 14.05 2.72 26.44
N THR A 416 13.91 1.53 27.03
CA THR A 416 13.22 0.41 26.40
C THR A 416 12.36 -0.35 27.39
N PHE A 417 11.24 -0.90 26.93
CA PHE A 417 10.36 -1.79 27.68
C PHE A 417 10.16 -3.13 26.97
N CYS A 418 9.59 -4.12 27.65
CA CYS A 418 9.26 -5.42 27.06
C CYS A 418 8.01 -6.00 27.75
N PHE A 419 7.43 -7.06 27.18
CA PHE A 419 6.22 -7.70 27.73
C PHE A 419 6.50 -8.89 28.65
N TYR A 420 7.75 -9.39 28.72
CA TYR A 420 8.10 -10.56 29.54
C TYR A 420 8.60 -10.21 30.96
N ASN A 421 8.82 -8.92 31.26
CA ASN A 421 9.10 -8.42 32.61
C ASN A 421 8.79 -6.92 32.73
N THR A 422 8.88 -6.36 33.94
CA THR A 422 8.49 -4.98 34.24
C THR A 422 9.63 -3.95 34.15
N GLN A 423 10.83 -4.35 33.77
CA GLN A 423 11.99 -3.47 33.72
C GLN A 423 11.92 -2.51 32.53
N ILE A 424 12.16 -1.23 32.82
CA ILE A 424 12.52 -0.22 31.83
C ILE A 424 14.00 0.09 32.01
N VAL A 425 14.77 -0.04 30.93
CA VAL A 425 16.23 0.11 30.95
C VAL A 425 16.66 1.08 29.87
N LYS A 426 17.80 1.74 30.08
CA LYS A 426 18.39 2.65 29.10
C LYS A 426 18.66 1.92 27.77
N SER A 427 18.33 2.56 26.65
CA SER A 427 18.68 2.06 25.32
C SER A 427 20.19 2.23 25.07
N GLY A 428 20.77 1.24 24.39
CA GLY A 428 22.13 1.31 23.84
C GLY A 428 22.11 1.84 22.41
N GLU A 429 23.29 2.08 21.85
CA GLU A 429 23.42 2.63 20.48
C GLU A 429 23.57 1.54 19.42
N THR A 430 24.03 0.34 19.78
CA THR A 430 24.46 -0.71 18.84
C THR A 430 23.54 -1.93 18.79
N VAL A 431 22.46 -1.94 19.57
CA VAL A 431 21.52 -3.06 19.66
C VAL A 431 20.24 -2.66 18.95
N ASP A 432 19.64 -3.59 18.22
CA ASP A 432 18.36 -3.35 17.56
C ASP A 432 17.22 -3.41 18.57
N TYR A 433 16.31 -2.45 18.44
CA TYR A 433 15.12 -2.35 19.27
C TYR A 433 13.89 -2.28 18.39
N ALA A 434 12.80 -2.84 18.91
CA ALA A 434 11.52 -2.68 18.26
C ALA A 434 11.06 -1.22 18.37
N LEU A 435 10.72 -0.62 17.25
CA LEU A 435 10.08 0.68 17.20
C LEU A 435 8.60 0.48 16.90
N ARG A 436 7.76 0.90 17.84
CA ARG A 436 6.32 1.05 17.65
C ARG A 436 5.94 2.43 18.10
N LEU A 437 5.34 3.20 17.22
CA LEU A 437 5.09 4.61 17.45
C LEU A 437 3.67 4.84 17.94
N VAL A 438 3.48 5.94 18.63
CA VAL A 438 2.18 6.43 19.09
C VAL A 438 1.98 7.87 18.68
N LYS A 439 0.72 8.22 18.47
CA LYS A 439 0.30 9.59 18.17
C LYS A 439 -1.02 9.86 18.87
N LYS A 440 -1.15 11.02 19.49
CA LYS A 440 -2.44 11.55 19.93
C LYS A 440 -3.04 12.40 18.84
N VAL A 441 -4.30 12.15 18.52
CA VAL A 441 -5.05 12.91 17.53
C VAL A 441 -6.41 13.30 18.08
N ARG A 442 -6.86 14.49 17.69
CA ARG A 442 -8.18 15.01 18.03
C ARG A 442 -9.13 14.67 16.89
N VAL A 443 -10.17 13.89 17.16
CA VAL A 443 -11.13 13.46 16.14
C VAL A 443 -12.49 14.10 16.37
N GLU A 444 -12.95 14.87 15.38
CA GLU A 444 -14.27 15.48 15.34
C GLU A 444 -15.21 14.69 14.44
N LYS A 445 -16.46 14.51 14.88
CA LYS A 445 -17.50 13.86 14.09
C LYS A 445 -17.98 14.77 12.96
N ALA A 446 -17.95 14.27 11.73
CA ALA A 446 -18.53 14.96 10.57
C ALA A 446 -20.01 15.28 10.80
N LYS A 447 -20.44 16.47 10.37
CA LYS A 447 -21.79 17.01 10.60
C LYS A 447 -22.85 16.43 9.68
#